data_AF-A0A848GNN1-F1
#
_entry.id   AF-A0A848GNN1-F1
#
_cell.length_a   1.000
_cell.length_b   1.000
_cell.length_c   1.000
_cell.angle_alpha   90.00
_cell.angle_beta   90.00
_cell.angle_gamma   90.00
#
_symmetry.space_group_name_H-M   'P 1'
#
loop_
_entity.id
_entity.type
_entity.pdbx_description
1 polymer ?
#
loop_
_entity_poly.entity_id
_entity_poly.type
_entity_poly.pdbx_seq_one_letter_code
_entity_poly.pdbx_strand_id
1 'polypeptide(L)'
;MMISRFRIHWTHIFVTLLAVISLMGCAKELSREGGGDPVVPPANMATYALEHQGTSCSDAIVTGTFKVGTAVTGAKIQVTVQVAIPGVWMLTTGSVNGIEFTGGGSFSATGKYTITLLASGTPLQEGTFIFPLKTTGSACGVSVKVSGNGPDVPVPPADFYYKLTANGKDYAQEVTTTNNYMLTSETTGGNDVLLGSGVTWAGSGNVPTGKTELLMSKGMLTGFDAASNQDFKNFFQPGNYGYMIMNNQTFGTGVVLSWTDENGKTWTTLNGTTGQPNGTFTIVSTEDWPGYSGYYGVKAKMRFTCKFYDDAGASLDITNGEMVGGFVKKR
;
A
#
# COMPACT_ATOMS: atom_id res chain seq x y z
N MET A 1 3.91 -57.19 -82.28
CA MET A 1 2.97 -56.35 -83.06
C MET A 1 2.29 -55.39 -82.10
N MET A 2 2.16 -54.10 -82.48
CA MET A 2 1.65 -52.94 -81.70
C MET A 2 2.61 -52.44 -80.60
N ILE A 3 3.24 -51.25 -80.68
CA ILE A 3 2.80 -49.84 -80.82
C ILE A 3 2.13 -49.28 -79.54
N SER A 4 2.66 -48.12 -79.10
CA SER A 4 2.03 -47.06 -78.28
C SER A 4 2.01 -47.30 -76.76
N ARG A 5 2.28 -46.33 -75.86
CA ARG A 5 2.45 -44.86 -75.96
C ARG A 5 3.15 -44.35 -74.70
N PHE A 6 3.88 -43.25 -74.88
CA PHE A 6 4.39 -42.37 -73.84
C PHE A 6 3.24 -41.72 -73.05
N ARG A 7 3.33 -41.65 -71.72
CA ARG A 7 2.70 -40.61 -70.90
C ARG A 7 3.57 -40.30 -69.68
N ILE A 8 4.07 -39.07 -69.67
CA ILE A 8 4.73 -38.36 -68.58
C ILE A 8 3.72 -38.16 -67.45
N HIS A 9 4.10 -38.33 -66.18
CA HIS A 9 3.95 -37.29 -65.13
C HIS A 9 4.39 -37.78 -63.73
N TRP A 10 5.33 -37.01 -63.17
CA TRP A 10 5.11 -36.31 -61.90
C TRP A 10 5.09 -37.14 -60.62
N THR A 11 6.24 -37.36 -60.00
CA THR A 11 6.29 -37.63 -58.54
C THR A 11 7.64 -37.45 -57.83
N HIS A 12 8.68 -36.88 -58.45
CA HIS A 12 10.00 -36.79 -57.79
C HIS A 12 10.72 -35.42 -57.83
N ILE A 13 10.05 -34.34 -58.26
CA ILE A 13 10.65 -32.98 -58.34
C ILE A 13 10.12 -32.03 -57.23
N PHE A 14 9.29 -32.50 -56.30
CA PHE A 14 8.77 -31.66 -55.21
C PHE A 14 9.40 -31.93 -53.83
N VAL A 15 10.22 -32.98 -53.69
CA VAL A 15 10.83 -33.38 -52.40
C VAL A 15 12.31 -32.98 -52.30
N THR A 16 12.93 -32.56 -53.40
CA THR A 16 14.33 -32.10 -53.44
C THR A 16 14.49 -30.58 -53.52
N LEU A 17 13.38 -29.82 -53.58
CA LEU A 17 13.39 -28.35 -53.54
C LEU A 17 13.16 -27.76 -52.13
N LEU A 18 12.90 -28.59 -51.12
CA LEU A 18 12.65 -28.15 -49.73
C LEU A 18 13.84 -28.36 -48.77
N ALA A 19 14.96 -28.89 -49.24
CA ALA A 19 16.15 -29.17 -48.42
C ALA A 19 17.41 -28.35 -48.80
N VAL A 20 17.29 -27.37 -49.68
CA VAL A 20 18.43 -26.54 -50.16
C VAL A 20 18.29 -25.05 -49.78
N ILE A 21 17.28 -24.66 -49.01
CA ILE A 21 17.09 -23.26 -48.54
C ILE A 21 17.66 -23.01 -47.13
N SER A 22 18.28 -23.99 -46.47
CA SER A 22 18.78 -23.83 -45.09
C SER A 22 20.29 -23.55 -44.94
N LEU A 23 20.94 -22.91 -45.93
CA LEU A 23 22.33 -22.45 -45.80
C LEU A 23 22.53 -20.97 -46.21
N MET A 24 21.55 -20.11 -45.95
CA MET A 24 21.80 -18.68 -45.79
C MET A 24 22.16 -18.41 -44.33
N GLY A 25 23.40 -18.68 -43.97
CA GLY A 25 24.03 -18.01 -42.84
C GLY A 25 24.11 -16.52 -43.16
N CYS A 26 23.70 -15.66 -42.24
CA CYS A 26 23.88 -14.23 -42.34
C CYS A 26 25.35 -13.91 -42.60
N ALA A 27 25.70 -13.54 -43.82
CA ALA A 27 26.88 -12.72 -44.04
C ALA A 27 26.64 -11.40 -43.30
N LYS A 28 27.60 -11.00 -42.47
CA LYS A 28 27.63 -9.70 -41.82
C LYS A 28 27.62 -8.64 -42.93
N GLU A 29 26.50 -7.96 -43.12
CA GLU A 29 26.38 -6.80 -44.00
C GLU A 29 27.37 -5.73 -43.52
N LEU A 30 28.47 -5.54 -44.25
CA LEU A 30 29.34 -4.37 -44.11
C LEU A 30 28.57 -3.19 -44.68
N SER A 31 27.92 -2.43 -43.80
CA SER A 31 27.43 -1.08 -44.13
C SER A 31 28.59 -0.28 -44.71
N ARG A 32 28.37 0.25 -45.91
CA ARG A 32 29.27 1.18 -46.59
C ARG A 32 29.47 2.41 -45.68
N GLU A 33 30.67 2.55 -45.09
CA GLU A 33 31.11 3.79 -44.43
C GLU A 33 31.22 4.89 -45.49
N GLY A 34 30.11 5.59 -45.73
CA GLY A 34 30.11 6.92 -46.30
C GLY A 34 30.50 7.88 -45.18
N GLY A 35 31.69 8.46 -45.28
CA GLY A 35 32.12 9.52 -44.37
C GLY A 35 31.16 10.71 -44.38
N GLY A 36 31.06 11.35 -43.22
CA GLY A 36 30.51 12.69 -43.08
C GLY A 36 29.04 12.75 -42.69
N ASP A 37 28.70 12.19 -41.54
CA ASP A 37 28.12 13.01 -40.48
C ASP A 37 28.59 12.42 -39.14
N PRO A 38 29.03 13.23 -38.16
CA PRO A 38 29.28 12.71 -36.83
C PRO A 38 27.98 12.06 -36.37
N VAL A 39 28.03 10.78 -35.97
CA VAL A 39 26.99 10.20 -35.13
C VAL A 39 27.00 11.04 -33.87
N VAL A 40 26.13 12.05 -33.84
CA VAL A 40 25.94 12.92 -32.68
C VAL A 40 25.52 11.97 -31.55
N PRO A 41 26.31 11.86 -30.45
CA PRO A 41 25.88 11.13 -29.26
C PRO A 41 24.51 11.65 -28.83
N PRO A 42 23.65 10.88 -28.14
CA PRO A 42 22.39 11.40 -27.65
C PRO A 42 22.61 12.75 -26.98
N ALA A 43 21.86 13.75 -27.45
CA ALA A 43 21.95 15.15 -27.08
C ALA A 43 22.16 15.33 -25.57
N ASN A 44 23.09 16.23 -25.21
CA ASN A 44 23.39 16.77 -23.87
C ASN A 44 22.47 16.22 -22.77
N MET A 45 22.98 15.32 -21.91
CA MET A 45 22.22 14.86 -20.75
C MET A 45 21.87 16.04 -19.84
N ALA A 46 20.63 16.10 -19.39
CA ALA A 46 20.21 17.13 -18.45
C ALA A 46 20.87 16.94 -17.09
N THR A 47 21.19 18.06 -16.44
CA THR A 47 21.52 18.10 -15.01
C THR A 47 20.31 18.63 -14.26
N TYR A 48 19.76 17.84 -13.35
CA TYR A 48 18.57 18.17 -12.58
C TYR A 48 18.59 17.51 -11.20
N ALA A 49 17.89 18.12 -10.25
CA ALA A 49 17.75 17.66 -8.87
C ALA A 49 16.27 17.46 -8.52
N LEU A 50 15.97 16.44 -7.73
CA LEU A 50 14.66 16.15 -7.16
C LEU A 50 14.35 17.14 -6.04
N GLU A 51 13.09 17.58 -5.94
CA GLU A 51 12.63 18.28 -4.75
C GLU A 51 12.40 17.27 -3.62
N HIS A 52 13.06 17.49 -2.48
CA HIS A 52 13.00 16.57 -1.35
C HIS A 52 12.96 17.32 -0.01
N GLN A 53 12.39 16.65 1.00
CA GLN A 53 12.42 17.06 2.39
C GLN A 53 12.99 15.89 3.20
N GLY A 54 14.23 16.02 3.64
CA GLY A 54 14.98 14.90 4.22
C GLY A 54 15.17 13.77 3.21
N THR A 55 14.71 12.56 3.53
CA THR A 55 14.83 11.37 2.68
C THR A 55 13.67 11.15 1.72
N SER A 56 12.62 11.98 1.78
CA SER A 56 11.38 11.79 1.03
C SER A 56 11.26 12.79 -0.12
N CYS A 57 10.77 12.33 -1.28
CA CYS A 57 10.43 13.22 -2.38
C CYS A 57 9.16 13.96 -2.01
N SER A 58 9.28 15.25 -1.66
CA SER A 58 8.29 15.96 -0.84
C SER A 58 6.94 16.19 -1.53
N ASP A 59 6.92 16.13 -2.85
CA ASP A 59 5.76 16.42 -3.70
C ASP A 59 5.37 15.24 -4.58
N ALA A 60 5.97 14.06 -4.37
CA ALA A 60 5.72 12.91 -5.21
C ALA A 60 4.27 12.39 -5.08
N ILE A 61 3.57 12.29 -6.20
CA ILE A 61 2.19 11.77 -6.28
C ILE A 61 2.22 10.40 -6.95
N VAL A 62 1.75 9.38 -6.23
CA VAL A 62 1.55 8.03 -6.76
C VAL A 62 0.09 7.89 -7.23
N THR A 63 -0.12 7.45 -8.46
CA THR A 63 -1.47 7.18 -9.01
C THR A 63 -1.52 5.76 -9.57
N GLY A 64 -2.62 5.05 -9.35
CA GLY A 64 -2.86 3.71 -9.87
C GLY A 64 -2.97 2.66 -8.76
N THR A 65 -3.24 1.43 -9.17
CA THR A 65 -3.44 0.29 -8.27
C THR A 65 -2.26 -0.66 -8.37
N PHE A 66 -1.81 -1.15 -7.21
CA PHE A 66 -0.74 -2.14 -7.12
C PHE A 66 -1.26 -3.30 -6.29
N LYS A 67 -1.50 -4.44 -6.92
CA LYS A 67 -1.95 -5.66 -6.24
C LYS A 67 -0.91 -6.75 -6.41
N VAL A 68 -0.63 -7.49 -5.35
CA VAL A 68 0.19 -8.71 -5.40
C VAL A 68 -0.25 -9.55 -6.60
N GLY A 69 0.67 -10.17 -7.33
CA GLY A 69 0.36 -11.10 -8.44
C GLY A 69 -0.42 -10.55 -9.64
N THR A 70 -0.81 -9.26 -9.64
CA THR A 70 -1.49 -8.61 -10.77
C THR A 70 -0.52 -7.68 -11.48
N ALA A 71 -0.36 -7.85 -12.80
CA ALA A 71 0.48 -6.96 -13.58
C ALA A 71 0.00 -5.50 -13.47
N VAL A 72 0.92 -4.58 -13.20
CA VAL A 72 0.60 -3.16 -13.04
C VAL A 72 0.27 -2.56 -14.41
N THR A 73 -0.89 -1.92 -14.53
CA THR A 73 -1.32 -1.24 -15.77
C THR A 73 -1.73 0.20 -15.48
N GLY A 74 -1.08 1.17 -16.13
CA GLY A 74 -1.46 2.59 -16.08
C GLY A 74 -1.11 3.33 -14.78
N ALA A 75 -0.41 2.68 -13.84
CA ALA A 75 0.07 3.34 -12.63
C ALA A 75 1.33 4.17 -12.89
N LYS A 76 1.53 5.24 -12.13
CA LYS A 76 2.62 6.21 -12.32
C LYS A 76 3.01 6.94 -11.05
N ILE A 77 4.23 7.47 -11.04
CA ILE A 77 4.72 8.48 -10.09
C ILE A 77 4.87 9.80 -10.85
N GLN A 78 4.41 10.89 -10.27
CA GLN A 78 4.75 12.24 -10.71
C GLN A 78 5.58 12.93 -9.63
N VAL A 79 6.67 13.61 -10.01
CA VAL A 79 7.58 14.29 -9.07
C VAL A 79 8.15 15.55 -9.71
N THR A 80 8.37 16.61 -8.93
CA THR A 80 9.01 17.83 -9.42
C THR A 80 10.53 17.73 -9.35
N VAL A 81 11.17 18.22 -10.41
CA VAL A 81 12.62 18.38 -10.50
C VAL A 81 12.97 19.82 -10.83
N GLN A 82 14.10 20.26 -10.30
CA GLN A 82 14.74 21.52 -10.65
C GLN A 82 15.86 21.25 -11.66
N VAL A 83 15.69 21.76 -12.88
CA VAL A 83 16.63 21.58 -14.00
C VAL A 83 17.66 22.72 -13.99
N ALA A 84 18.94 22.34 -13.96
CA ALA A 84 20.10 23.23 -14.02
C ALA A 84 20.73 23.29 -15.42
N ILE A 85 20.71 22.18 -16.17
CA ILE A 85 21.19 22.12 -17.55
C ILE A 85 20.10 21.45 -18.40
N PRO A 86 19.55 22.12 -19.44
CA PRO A 86 18.60 21.52 -20.37
C PRO A 86 19.22 20.32 -21.10
N GLY A 87 18.40 19.34 -21.45
CA GLY A 87 18.92 18.11 -22.01
C GLY A 87 17.95 16.94 -21.95
N VAL A 88 18.40 15.79 -22.44
CA VAL A 88 17.66 14.53 -22.33
C VAL A 88 17.79 13.98 -20.91
N TRP A 89 16.72 13.41 -20.37
CA TRP A 89 16.73 12.74 -19.08
C TRP A 89 16.08 11.36 -19.19
N MET A 90 16.58 10.43 -18.37
CA MET A 90 15.94 9.16 -18.07
C MET A 90 16.09 8.89 -16.57
N LEU A 91 15.07 8.30 -15.96
CA LEU A 91 15.06 7.96 -14.55
C LEU A 91 14.37 6.60 -14.35
N THR A 92 15.03 5.72 -13.60
CA THR A 92 14.49 4.45 -13.14
C THR A 92 14.65 4.32 -11.63
N THR A 93 13.69 3.68 -10.97
CA THR A 93 13.79 3.30 -9.55
C THR A 93 14.55 1.99 -9.33
N GLY A 94 14.78 1.21 -10.38
CA GLY A 94 15.06 -0.22 -10.28
C GLY A 94 13.84 -1.02 -9.78
N SER A 95 13.99 -2.34 -9.71
CA SER A 95 12.93 -3.23 -9.26
C SER A 95 12.86 -3.28 -7.74
N VAL A 96 11.72 -2.90 -7.17
CA VAL A 96 11.37 -3.07 -5.76
C VAL A 96 10.04 -3.82 -5.71
N ASN A 97 10.02 -4.94 -4.98
CA ASN A 97 8.83 -5.79 -4.86
C ASN A 97 8.24 -6.23 -6.23
N GLY A 98 9.07 -6.44 -7.24
CA GLY A 98 8.63 -6.84 -8.59
C GLY A 98 8.00 -5.71 -9.42
N ILE A 99 8.01 -4.47 -8.93
CA ILE A 99 7.59 -3.27 -9.65
C ILE A 99 8.83 -2.43 -9.98
N GLU A 100 8.84 -1.77 -11.13
CA GLU A 100 9.83 -0.76 -11.49
C GLU A 100 9.10 0.46 -12.07
N PHE A 101 9.57 1.66 -11.74
CA PHE A 101 9.10 2.91 -12.36
C PHE A 101 10.18 3.45 -13.28
N THR A 102 9.79 3.76 -14.52
CA THR A 102 10.68 4.31 -15.53
C THR A 102 10.06 5.53 -16.21
N GLY A 103 10.87 6.55 -16.49
CA GLY A 103 10.45 7.66 -17.33
C GLY A 103 11.64 8.28 -18.06
N GLY A 104 11.34 9.05 -19.09
CA GLY A 104 12.33 9.78 -19.85
C GLY A 104 11.69 10.88 -20.68
N GLY A 105 12.52 11.82 -21.12
CA GLY A 105 12.09 12.97 -21.90
C GLY A 105 13.23 13.96 -22.13
N SER A 106 12.88 15.21 -22.40
CA SER A 106 13.84 16.29 -22.58
C SER A 106 13.37 17.58 -21.92
N PHE A 107 14.30 18.32 -21.30
CA PHE A 107 14.07 19.69 -20.85
C PHE A 107 14.61 20.66 -21.89
N SER A 108 13.81 21.65 -22.28
CA SER A 108 14.20 22.69 -23.23
C SER A 108 14.79 23.94 -22.56
N ALA A 109 14.60 24.10 -21.25
CA ALA A 109 15.09 25.22 -20.46
C ALA A 109 15.37 24.81 -19.02
N THR A 110 16.05 25.68 -18.27
CA THR A 110 16.20 25.58 -16.82
C THR A 110 14.90 25.93 -16.10
N GLY A 111 14.62 25.33 -14.95
CA GLY A 111 13.40 25.62 -14.18
C GLY A 111 12.83 24.40 -13.47
N LYS A 112 11.64 24.56 -12.87
CA LYS A 112 10.89 23.47 -12.26
C LYS A 112 10.06 22.74 -13.30
N TYR A 113 10.15 21.41 -13.31
CA TYR A 113 9.38 20.55 -14.20
C TYR A 113 8.78 19.39 -13.41
N THR A 114 7.54 19.02 -13.71
CA THR A 114 6.95 17.76 -13.23
C THR A 114 7.28 16.66 -14.23
N ILE A 115 8.03 15.65 -13.81
CA ILE A 115 8.30 14.45 -14.59
C ILE A 115 7.35 13.32 -14.19
N THR A 116 7.09 12.41 -15.12
CA THR A 116 6.23 11.23 -14.89
C THR A 116 7.03 9.96 -15.13
N LEU A 117 6.94 9.03 -14.18
CA LEU A 117 7.52 7.69 -14.27
C LEU A 117 6.38 6.68 -14.32
N LEU A 118 6.35 5.85 -15.35
CA LEU A 118 5.34 4.81 -15.53
C LEU A 118 5.78 3.55 -14.78
N ALA A 119 4.83 2.94 -14.06
CA ALA A 119 5.05 1.68 -13.39
C ALA A 119 4.95 0.51 -14.37
N SER A 120 5.76 -0.51 -14.15
CA SER A 120 5.68 -1.81 -14.81
C SER A 120 6.01 -2.92 -13.82
N GLY A 121 5.71 -4.16 -14.20
CA GLY A 121 5.99 -5.35 -13.39
C GLY A 121 4.77 -5.92 -12.68
N THR A 122 5.01 -6.88 -11.80
CA THR A 122 3.98 -7.60 -11.04
C THR A 122 4.38 -7.59 -9.56
N PRO A 123 3.60 -6.97 -8.67
CA PRO A 123 3.94 -6.88 -7.26
C PRO A 123 4.05 -8.28 -6.62
N LEU A 124 5.04 -8.51 -5.76
CA LEU A 124 5.30 -9.84 -5.18
C LEU A 124 4.70 -10.02 -3.78
N GLN A 125 4.76 -8.97 -2.95
CA GLN A 125 4.35 -8.98 -1.55
C GLN A 125 3.46 -7.77 -1.25
N GLU A 126 2.49 -7.93 -0.34
CA GLU A 126 1.69 -6.81 0.16
C GLU A 126 2.51 -5.95 1.13
N GLY A 127 2.19 -4.66 1.23
CA GLY A 127 2.89 -3.74 2.12
C GLY A 127 3.16 -2.37 1.50
N THR A 128 3.93 -1.55 2.21
CA THR A 128 4.42 -0.27 1.68
C THR A 128 5.90 -0.40 1.35
N PHE A 129 6.25 -0.10 0.11
CA PHE A 129 7.62 -0.21 -0.39
C PHE A 129 8.13 1.16 -0.78
N ILE A 130 9.37 1.46 -0.41
CA ILE A 130 10.03 2.72 -0.73
C ILE A 130 10.81 2.52 -2.03
N PHE A 131 10.41 3.26 -3.07
CA PHE A 131 11.06 3.30 -4.37
C PHE A 131 12.11 4.42 -4.37
N PRO A 132 13.39 4.10 -4.55
CA PRO A 132 14.43 5.12 -4.57
C PRO A 132 14.42 5.85 -5.91
N LEU A 133 14.33 7.18 -5.87
CA LEU A 133 14.61 8.05 -7.00
C LEU A 133 16.01 8.61 -6.82
N LYS A 134 16.88 8.36 -7.81
CA LYS A 134 18.28 8.78 -7.78
C LYS A 134 18.62 9.53 -9.07
N THR A 135 19.11 10.75 -8.92
CA THR A 135 19.74 11.52 -10.01
C THR A 135 21.21 11.76 -9.65
N THR A 136 21.97 12.33 -10.57
CA THR A 136 23.38 12.70 -10.33
C THR A 136 23.54 13.70 -9.17
N GLY A 137 22.52 14.52 -8.90
CA GLY A 137 22.59 15.61 -7.90
C GLY A 137 21.71 15.42 -6.67
N SER A 138 20.88 14.38 -6.59
CA SER A 138 19.91 14.21 -5.49
C SER A 138 19.39 12.78 -5.40
N ALA A 139 18.93 12.39 -4.23
CA ALA A 139 18.21 11.14 -4.03
C ALA A 139 17.10 11.30 -2.99
N CYS A 140 15.97 10.65 -3.22
CA CYS A 140 14.85 10.60 -2.28
C CYS A 140 14.02 9.32 -2.50
N GLY A 141 13.13 9.01 -1.56
CA GLY A 141 12.24 7.85 -1.64
C GLY A 141 10.78 8.23 -1.87
N VAL A 142 10.06 7.41 -2.64
CA VAL A 142 8.60 7.47 -2.80
C VAL A 142 7.97 6.22 -2.23
N SER A 143 7.01 6.38 -1.33
CA SER A 143 6.29 5.25 -0.73
C SER A 143 5.13 4.82 -1.64
N VAL A 144 5.14 3.57 -2.10
CA VAL A 144 4.06 2.96 -2.89
C VAL A 144 3.43 1.84 -2.08
N LYS A 145 2.10 1.86 -1.96
CA LYS A 145 1.34 0.83 -1.27
C LYS A 145 0.93 -0.26 -2.26
N VAL A 146 1.26 -1.51 -1.93
CA VAL A 146 0.80 -2.72 -2.62
C VAL A 146 -0.24 -3.42 -1.74
N SER A 147 -1.43 -3.65 -2.28
CA SER A 147 -2.48 -4.43 -1.62
C SER A 147 -2.37 -5.92 -1.96
N GLY A 148 -2.91 -6.78 -1.09
CA GLY A 148 -2.99 -8.22 -1.33
C GLY A 148 -3.82 -8.58 -2.57
N ASN A 149 -3.75 -9.88 -2.91
CA ASN A 149 -4.40 -10.49 -4.06
C ASN A 149 -5.85 -10.95 -3.79
N GLY A 150 -6.36 -10.65 -2.59
CA GLY A 150 -7.75 -10.91 -2.24
C GLY A 150 -8.71 -10.07 -3.10
N PRO A 151 -10.01 -10.40 -3.11
CA PRO A 151 -11.01 -9.49 -3.64
C PRO A 151 -10.82 -8.11 -2.97
N ASP A 152 -10.84 -7.03 -3.76
CA ASP A 152 -10.81 -5.69 -3.17
C ASP A 152 -12.00 -5.58 -2.22
N VAL A 153 -11.74 -5.55 -0.92
CA VAL A 153 -12.72 -5.04 0.04
C VAL A 153 -12.81 -3.54 -0.26
N PRO A 154 -13.93 -3.05 -0.82
CA PRO A 154 -14.08 -1.63 -1.10
C PRO A 154 -13.76 -0.86 0.18
N VAL A 155 -12.86 0.12 0.09
CA VAL A 155 -12.71 1.08 1.19
C VAL A 155 -14.10 1.69 1.39
N PRO A 156 -14.74 1.48 2.56
CA PRO A 156 -16.06 2.02 2.77
C PRO A 156 -16.01 3.54 2.66
N PRO A 157 -16.95 4.21 1.97
CA PRO A 157 -16.93 5.66 1.79
C PRO A 157 -17.18 6.43 3.10
N ALA A 158 -17.50 5.73 4.20
CA ALA A 158 -17.79 6.30 5.51
C ALA A 158 -16.58 6.90 6.23
N ASP A 159 -16.85 7.90 7.07
CA ASP A 159 -15.85 8.56 7.93
C ASP A 159 -15.25 7.63 8.99
N PHE A 160 -15.95 6.57 9.38
CA PHE A 160 -15.53 5.59 10.38
C PHE A 160 -15.84 4.18 9.90
N TYR A 161 -14.82 3.32 9.89
CA TYR A 161 -14.93 1.93 9.46
C TYR A 161 -13.81 1.09 10.03
N TYR A 162 -13.93 -0.23 9.91
CA TYR A 162 -12.78 -1.12 9.90
C TYR A 162 -12.90 -2.15 8.79
N LYS A 163 -11.75 -2.70 8.42
CA LYS A 163 -11.63 -3.91 7.63
C LYS A 163 -10.46 -4.74 8.11
N LEU A 164 -10.56 -6.04 7.95
CA LEU A 164 -9.51 -7.00 8.27
C LEU A 164 -9.75 -8.30 7.51
N THR A 165 -8.71 -9.10 7.38
CA THR A 165 -8.79 -10.49 6.91
C THR A 165 -8.49 -11.40 8.10
N ALA A 166 -9.43 -12.26 8.47
CA ALA A 166 -9.24 -13.28 9.50
C ALA A 166 -9.35 -14.66 8.86
N ASN A 167 -8.31 -15.50 9.01
CA ASN A 167 -8.23 -16.83 8.39
C ASN A 167 -8.53 -16.84 6.87
N GLY A 168 -8.09 -15.79 6.16
CA GLY A 168 -8.31 -15.67 4.72
C GLY A 168 -9.72 -15.23 4.31
N LYS A 169 -10.62 -14.96 5.27
CA LYS A 169 -11.93 -14.35 5.02
C LYS A 169 -11.89 -12.87 5.36
N ASP A 170 -12.42 -12.07 4.45
CA ASP A 170 -12.46 -10.62 4.60
C ASP A 170 -13.72 -10.16 5.35
N TYR A 171 -13.50 -9.19 6.22
CA TYR A 171 -14.53 -8.53 7.02
C TYR A 171 -14.40 -7.03 6.87
N ALA A 172 -15.52 -6.35 6.78
CA ALA A 172 -15.60 -4.91 6.85
C ALA A 172 -16.91 -4.48 7.50
N GLN A 173 -16.85 -3.43 8.29
CA GLN A 173 -18.02 -2.68 8.73
C GLN A 173 -17.71 -1.20 8.70
N GLU A 174 -18.75 -0.42 8.47
CA GLU A 174 -18.71 1.04 8.44
C GLU A 174 -19.84 1.61 9.28
N VAL A 175 -19.70 2.86 9.71
CA VAL A 175 -20.78 3.59 10.35
C VAL A 175 -21.60 4.27 9.27
N THR A 176 -22.87 3.88 9.14
CA THR A 176 -23.84 4.59 8.30
C THR A 176 -25.10 4.92 9.09
N THR A 177 -25.93 5.81 8.56
CA THR A 177 -27.18 6.20 9.21
C THR A 177 -28.25 5.10 9.22
N THR A 178 -28.03 3.98 8.51
CA THR A 178 -29.06 2.96 8.28
C THR A 178 -28.65 1.53 8.63
N ASN A 179 -27.37 1.28 8.97
CA ASN A 179 -26.86 -0.08 9.16
C ASN A 179 -26.73 -0.50 10.63
N ASN A 180 -27.21 0.33 11.57
CA ASN A 180 -27.17 0.09 13.02
C ASN A 180 -25.75 -0.14 13.58
N TYR A 181 -24.72 0.38 12.91
CA TYR A 181 -23.39 0.53 13.51
C TYR A 181 -23.20 1.96 13.98
N MET A 182 -22.47 2.12 15.07
CA MET A 182 -22.07 3.42 15.59
C MET A 182 -20.56 3.52 15.76
N LEU A 183 -20.08 4.75 15.72
CA LEU A 183 -18.77 5.06 16.25
C LEU A 183 -18.85 4.97 17.78
N THR A 184 -18.04 4.11 18.36
CA THR A 184 -17.77 4.10 19.79
C THR A 184 -16.51 4.92 20.05
N SER A 185 -16.56 5.77 21.08
CA SER A 185 -15.40 6.43 21.66
C SER A 185 -15.42 6.17 23.17
N GLU A 186 -14.33 5.65 23.71
CA GLU A 186 -14.25 5.22 25.11
C GLU A 186 -13.16 5.96 25.86
N THR A 187 -13.47 6.31 27.10
CA THR A 187 -12.53 6.85 28.08
C THR A 187 -12.69 6.03 29.35
N THR A 188 -11.71 5.18 29.66
CA THR A 188 -11.72 4.34 30.85
C THR A 188 -10.57 4.72 31.76
N GLY A 189 -10.85 5.12 33.01
CA GLY A 189 -9.83 5.49 33.97
C GLY A 189 -10.26 6.65 34.86
N GLY A 190 -9.28 7.19 35.59
CA GLY A 190 -9.43 8.37 36.44
C GLY A 190 -8.58 9.52 35.89
N ASN A 191 -7.55 9.90 36.63
CA ASN A 191 -6.58 10.92 36.18
C ASN A 191 -5.84 10.50 34.90
N ASP A 192 -5.50 9.22 34.81
CA ASP A 192 -4.88 8.63 33.63
C ASP A 192 -5.93 7.76 32.94
N VAL A 193 -6.08 7.94 31.63
CA VAL A 193 -7.22 7.38 30.87
C VAL A 193 -6.74 6.51 29.73
N LEU A 194 -7.31 5.30 29.65
CA LEU A 194 -7.29 4.42 28.50
C LEU A 194 -8.29 4.92 27.46
N LEU A 195 -7.79 5.24 26.27
CA LEU A 195 -8.59 5.81 25.19
C LEU A 195 -8.94 4.74 24.17
N GLY A 196 -10.23 4.59 23.88
CA GLY A 196 -10.74 3.61 22.95
C GLY A 196 -11.56 4.22 21.82
N SER A 197 -11.63 3.46 20.72
CA SER A 197 -12.53 3.74 19.61
C SER A 197 -12.96 2.44 18.96
N GLY A 198 -14.12 2.41 18.31
CA GLY A 198 -14.61 1.22 17.63
C GLY A 198 -15.71 1.52 16.62
N VAL A 199 -15.98 0.55 15.76
CA VAL A 199 -17.22 0.48 14.99
C VAL A 199 -17.98 -0.71 15.54
N THR A 200 -19.05 -0.40 16.25
CA THR A 200 -19.77 -1.34 17.12
C THR A 200 -21.24 -1.38 16.80
N TRP A 201 -21.87 -2.48 17.17
CA TRP A 201 -23.31 -2.63 16.99
C TRP A 201 -24.07 -1.68 17.93
N ALA A 202 -24.96 -0.86 17.38
CA ALA A 202 -25.72 0.14 18.12
C ALA A 202 -27.06 -0.40 18.68
N GLY A 203 -27.42 -1.64 18.37
CA GLY A 203 -28.66 -2.25 18.86
C GLY A 203 -28.57 -2.74 20.30
N SER A 204 -29.70 -2.88 20.96
CA SER A 204 -29.75 -3.44 22.32
C SER A 204 -29.42 -4.93 22.33
N GLY A 205 -28.38 -5.33 23.05
CA GLY A 205 -27.99 -6.73 23.25
C GLY A 205 -26.69 -7.11 22.54
N ASN A 206 -26.46 -8.41 22.39
CA ASN A 206 -25.25 -8.93 21.73
C ASN A 206 -25.24 -8.58 20.24
N VAL A 207 -24.05 -8.56 19.65
CA VAL A 207 -23.85 -8.46 18.21
C VAL A 207 -24.65 -9.57 17.50
N PRO A 208 -25.54 -9.23 16.54
CA PRO A 208 -26.34 -10.23 15.86
C PRO A 208 -25.47 -11.26 15.10
N THR A 209 -25.94 -12.50 14.99
CA THR A 209 -25.28 -13.51 14.16
C THR A 209 -25.08 -12.99 12.72
N GLY A 210 -23.89 -13.20 12.14
CA GLY A 210 -23.52 -12.67 10.83
C GLY A 210 -22.97 -11.24 10.85
N LYS A 211 -22.96 -10.58 12.02
CA LYS A 211 -22.39 -9.24 12.22
C LYS A 211 -21.12 -9.31 13.03
N THR A 212 -20.27 -8.30 12.89
CA THR A 212 -18.94 -8.26 13.50
C THR A 212 -18.69 -6.86 14.02
N GLU A 213 -17.87 -6.69 15.06
CA GLU A 213 -17.46 -5.37 15.52
C GLU A 213 -16.00 -5.36 15.93
N LEU A 214 -15.39 -4.19 15.86
CA LEU A 214 -13.99 -3.99 16.26
C LEU A 214 -13.92 -2.80 17.21
N LEU A 215 -13.26 -3.03 18.35
CA LEU A 215 -12.84 -2.01 19.28
C LEU A 215 -11.32 -2.01 19.38
N MET A 216 -10.77 -0.84 19.65
CA MET A 216 -9.38 -0.66 20.00
C MET A 216 -9.27 0.18 21.26
N SER A 217 -8.22 -0.06 22.05
CA SER A 217 -7.82 0.79 23.18
C SER A 217 -6.32 1.07 23.13
N LYS A 218 -5.90 2.30 23.42
CA LYS A 218 -4.50 2.73 23.32
C LYS A 218 -4.05 3.37 24.61
N GLY A 219 -3.06 2.73 25.26
CA GLY A 219 -2.21 3.24 26.35
C GLY A 219 -2.90 4.06 27.43
N MET A 220 -2.13 4.78 28.25
CA MET A 220 -2.68 5.71 29.23
C MET A 220 -2.29 7.13 28.84
N LEU A 221 -3.26 8.00 28.59
CA LEU A 221 -3.02 9.45 28.53
C LEU A 221 -3.02 9.97 29.98
N THR A 222 -1.85 10.34 30.48
CA THR A 222 -1.66 10.81 31.85
C THR A 222 -2.19 12.22 32.03
N GLY A 223 -2.89 12.47 33.14
CA GLY A 223 -3.47 13.80 33.42
C GLY A 223 -4.51 14.21 32.37
N PHE A 224 -5.38 13.28 31.99
CA PHE A 224 -6.33 13.43 30.89
C PHE A 224 -7.13 14.73 30.93
N ASP A 225 -7.66 15.11 32.10
CA ASP A 225 -8.46 16.32 32.25
C ASP A 225 -7.64 17.60 32.03
N ALA A 226 -6.37 17.60 32.43
CA ALA A 226 -5.45 18.71 32.29
C ALA A 226 -4.77 18.78 30.91
N ALA A 227 -4.78 17.68 30.14
CA ALA A 227 -4.14 17.61 28.83
C ALA A 227 -4.76 18.64 27.86
N SER A 228 -3.91 19.37 27.14
CA SER A 228 -4.42 20.28 26.10
C SER A 228 -5.01 19.50 24.92
N ASN A 229 -5.78 20.17 24.06
CA ASN A 229 -6.22 19.56 22.79
C ASN A 229 -5.03 19.10 21.94
N GLN A 230 -3.92 19.85 21.97
CA GLN A 230 -2.71 19.47 21.27
C GLN A 230 -2.07 18.21 21.88
N ASP A 231 -2.01 18.09 23.20
CA ASP A 231 -1.49 16.89 23.87
C ASP A 231 -2.35 15.67 23.55
N PHE A 232 -3.68 15.84 23.57
CA PHE A 232 -4.63 14.80 23.19
C PHE A 232 -4.41 14.35 21.74
N LYS A 233 -4.22 15.29 20.80
CA LYS A 233 -3.92 14.96 19.40
C LYS A 233 -2.56 14.28 19.22
N ASN A 234 -1.53 14.77 19.91
CA ASN A 234 -0.18 14.23 19.90
C ASN A 234 -0.13 12.79 20.44
N PHE A 235 -1.02 12.44 21.38
CA PHE A 235 -1.16 11.07 21.85
C PHE A 235 -1.44 10.08 20.72
N PHE A 236 -2.11 10.53 19.65
CA PHE A 236 -2.42 9.75 18.46
C PHE A 236 -1.54 10.11 17.25
N GLN A 237 -0.38 10.75 17.44
CA GLN A 237 0.47 11.13 16.32
C GLN A 237 0.80 9.95 15.38
N PRO A 238 1.00 10.18 14.07
CA PRO A 238 1.38 9.11 13.17
C PRO A 238 2.67 8.43 13.62
N GLY A 239 2.69 7.10 13.59
CA GLY A 239 3.81 6.33 14.11
C GLY A 239 3.47 4.87 14.38
N ASN A 240 4.51 4.11 14.73
CA ASN A 240 4.40 2.71 15.09
C ASN A 240 4.22 2.56 16.60
N TYR A 241 3.32 1.68 17.00
CA TYR A 241 3.01 1.40 18.38
C TYR A 241 3.06 -0.10 18.64
N GLY A 242 3.56 -0.47 19.82
CA GLY A 242 3.52 -1.85 20.27
C GLY A 242 2.11 -2.26 20.69
N TYR A 243 1.82 -3.56 20.59
CA TYR A 243 0.67 -4.12 21.27
C TYR A 243 0.91 -4.16 22.78
N MET A 244 -0.17 -3.99 23.52
CA MET A 244 -0.14 -4.05 24.96
C MET A 244 0.10 -5.50 25.41
N ILE A 245 0.92 -5.65 26.46
CA ILE A 245 1.13 -6.92 27.16
C ILE A 245 0.49 -6.78 28.53
N MET A 246 -0.30 -7.78 28.94
CA MET A 246 -0.86 -7.82 30.29
C MET A 246 0.19 -8.36 31.26
N ASN A 247 0.69 -7.49 32.14
CA ASN A 247 1.53 -7.89 33.27
C ASN A 247 0.74 -7.70 34.56
N ASN A 248 0.36 -8.80 35.21
CA ASN A 248 -0.28 -8.77 36.53
C ASN A 248 -1.51 -7.82 36.58
N GLN A 249 -2.34 -7.87 35.53
CA GLN A 249 -3.56 -7.06 35.34
C GLN A 249 -3.34 -5.54 35.22
N THR A 250 -2.13 -5.07 34.95
CA THR A 250 -1.87 -3.66 34.64
C THR A 250 -1.78 -3.45 33.12
N PHE A 251 -2.53 -2.47 32.60
CA PHE A 251 -2.46 -2.07 31.20
C PHE A 251 -1.14 -1.31 30.93
N GLY A 252 -0.37 -1.75 29.93
CA GLY A 252 0.87 -1.09 29.49
C GLY A 252 0.64 0.09 28.54
N THR A 253 1.72 0.61 27.94
CA THR A 253 1.70 1.78 27.02
C THR A 253 1.31 1.45 25.56
N GLY A 254 0.80 0.24 25.30
CA GLY A 254 0.54 -0.29 23.96
C GLY A 254 -0.91 -0.17 23.49
N VAL A 255 -1.21 -0.88 22.40
CA VAL A 255 -2.56 -0.97 21.82
C VAL A 255 -3.17 -2.34 22.07
N VAL A 256 -4.48 -2.34 22.32
CA VAL A 256 -5.32 -3.51 22.41
C VAL A 256 -6.34 -3.45 21.30
N LEU A 257 -6.57 -4.56 20.62
CA LEU A 257 -7.70 -4.74 19.73
C LEU A 257 -8.61 -5.83 20.31
N SER A 258 -9.91 -5.64 20.17
CA SER A 258 -10.96 -6.60 20.50
C SER A 258 -11.92 -6.69 19.32
N TRP A 259 -12.13 -7.89 18.81
CA TRP A 259 -12.99 -8.15 17.67
C TRP A 259 -14.01 -9.22 18.03
N THR A 260 -15.27 -8.96 17.74
CA THR A 260 -16.34 -9.97 17.83
C THR A 260 -16.62 -10.50 16.43
N ASP A 261 -16.49 -11.82 16.26
CA ASP A 261 -16.71 -12.50 14.99
C ASP A 261 -18.20 -12.71 14.67
N GLU A 262 -18.51 -13.24 13.48
CA GLU A 262 -19.89 -13.43 13.03
C GLU A 262 -20.71 -14.44 13.86
N ASN A 263 -20.04 -15.21 14.72
CA ASN A 263 -20.65 -16.18 15.63
C ASN A 263 -20.83 -15.59 17.03
N GLY A 264 -20.50 -14.31 17.23
CA GLY A 264 -20.59 -13.63 18.52
C GLY A 264 -19.43 -13.97 19.46
N LYS A 265 -18.35 -14.57 18.97
CA LYS A 265 -17.17 -14.89 19.78
C LYS A 265 -16.19 -13.73 19.77
N THR A 266 -15.70 -13.37 20.95
CA THR A 266 -14.73 -12.28 21.12
C THR A 266 -13.31 -12.80 21.04
N TRP A 267 -12.47 -12.03 20.36
CA TRP A 267 -11.07 -12.28 20.10
C TRP A 267 -10.27 -11.02 20.42
N THR A 268 -9.14 -11.15 21.12
CA THR A 268 -8.34 -10.00 21.54
C THR A 268 -6.84 -10.20 21.34
N THR A 269 -6.09 -9.12 21.19
CA THR A 269 -4.62 -9.15 21.16
C THR A 269 -3.98 -9.41 22.52
N LEU A 270 -4.74 -9.34 23.63
CA LEU A 270 -4.21 -9.42 25.00
C LEU A 270 -4.05 -10.87 25.53
N ASN A 271 -4.88 -11.81 25.08
CA ASN A 271 -5.00 -13.13 25.71
C ASN A 271 -3.89 -14.14 25.31
N GLY A 272 -2.87 -13.71 24.57
CA GLY A 272 -1.78 -14.59 24.12
C GLY A 272 -0.64 -14.73 25.13
N THR A 273 -0.29 -15.97 25.51
CA THR A 273 0.86 -16.27 26.39
C THR A 273 2.22 -15.92 25.78
N THR A 274 2.29 -15.78 24.45
CA THR A 274 3.50 -15.41 23.69
C THR A 274 3.49 -13.96 23.18
N GLY A 275 2.48 -13.16 23.56
CA GLY A 275 2.30 -11.79 23.07
C GLY A 275 1.93 -11.72 21.57
N GLN A 276 2.50 -10.74 20.87
CA GLN A 276 2.21 -10.44 19.45
C GLN A 276 3.48 -10.62 18.59
N PRO A 277 3.96 -11.85 18.37
CA PRO A 277 5.13 -12.08 17.53
C PRO A 277 4.83 -11.65 16.10
N ASN A 278 5.64 -10.73 15.56
CA ASN A 278 5.50 -10.13 14.22
C ASN A 278 4.24 -9.27 13.99
N GLY A 279 3.47 -8.97 15.03
CA GLY A 279 2.35 -8.03 14.93
C GLY A 279 2.84 -6.60 14.76
N THR A 280 2.18 -5.85 13.88
CA THR A 280 2.47 -4.42 13.65
C THR A 280 1.22 -3.60 13.90
N PHE A 281 1.34 -2.47 14.60
CA PHE A 281 0.29 -1.46 14.67
C PHE A 281 0.85 -0.08 14.32
N THR A 282 0.22 0.60 13.37
CA THR A 282 0.65 1.91 12.89
C THR A 282 -0.54 2.86 12.86
N ILE A 283 -0.41 4.02 13.49
CA ILE A 283 -1.28 5.15 13.19
C ILE A 283 -0.72 5.81 11.93
N VAL A 284 -1.50 5.80 10.86
CA VAL A 284 -1.12 6.29 9.52
C VAL A 284 -1.31 7.80 9.42
N SER A 285 -2.41 8.32 9.95
CA SER A 285 -2.73 9.74 9.92
C SER A 285 -3.67 10.11 11.07
N THR A 286 -3.58 11.36 11.50
CA THR A 286 -4.54 11.98 12.41
C THR A 286 -4.97 13.34 11.95
N GLU A 287 -6.24 13.64 12.13
CA GLU A 287 -6.82 14.94 11.83
C GLU A 287 -7.85 15.34 12.88
N ASP A 288 -8.10 16.65 12.98
CA ASP A 288 -9.16 17.15 13.84
C ASP A 288 -10.51 16.68 13.30
N TRP A 289 -11.36 16.21 14.19
CA TRP A 289 -12.73 15.83 13.89
C TRP A 289 -13.67 16.69 14.73
N PRO A 290 -14.73 17.28 14.14
CA PRO A 290 -15.66 18.14 14.86
C PRO A 290 -16.25 17.51 16.14
N GLY A 291 -16.29 16.17 16.19
CA GLY A 291 -16.71 15.42 17.36
C GLY A 291 -18.18 15.64 17.71
N TYR A 292 -18.49 15.50 18.98
CA TYR A 292 -19.80 15.80 19.55
C TYR A 292 -19.80 17.18 20.21
N SER A 293 -20.98 17.75 20.40
CA SER A 293 -21.13 19.01 21.15
C SER A 293 -20.49 18.90 22.54
N GLY A 294 -19.61 19.84 22.89
CA GLY A 294 -18.86 19.83 24.16
C GLY A 294 -17.58 18.98 24.17
N TYR A 295 -17.22 18.35 23.04
CA TYR A 295 -16.02 17.52 22.92
C TYR A 295 -15.05 18.04 21.87
N TYR A 296 -13.77 17.83 22.12
CA TYR A 296 -12.70 17.89 21.12
C TYR A 296 -12.50 16.49 20.55
N GLY A 297 -12.55 16.37 19.21
CA GLY A 297 -12.48 15.10 18.50
C GLY A 297 -11.19 14.96 17.69
N VAL A 298 -10.63 13.76 17.69
CA VAL A 298 -9.52 13.37 16.81
C VAL A 298 -9.95 12.15 16.03
N LYS A 299 -9.81 12.21 14.71
CA LYS A 299 -9.97 11.04 13.84
C LYS A 299 -8.59 10.49 13.52
N ALA A 300 -8.41 9.20 13.71
CA ALA A 300 -7.17 8.51 13.39
C ALA A 300 -7.43 7.40 12.38
N LYS A 301 -6.54 7.28 11.39
CA LYS A 301 -6.49 6.13 10.50
C LYS A 301 -5.36 5.23 10.97
N MET A 302 -5.66 3.95 11.18
CA MET A 302 -4.72 2.96 11.69
C MET A 302 -4.64 1.76 10.75
N ARG A 303 -3.49 1.10 10.76
CA ARG A 303 -3.26 -0.19 10.11
C ARG A 303 -2.67 -1.16 11.09
N PHE A 304 -3.02 -2.43 10.94
CA PHE A 304 -2.56 -3.47 11.82
C PHE A 304 -2.43 -4.84 11.18
N THR A 305 -1.48 -5.61 11.70
CA THR A 305 -1.38 -7.06 11.54
C THR A 305 -1.14 -7.63 12.92
N CYS A 306 -1.86 -8.69 13.30
CA CYS A 306 -1.77 -9.25 14.64
C CYS A 306 -2.29 -10.67 14.69
N LYS A 307 -2.11 -11.30 15.85
CA LYS A 307 -2.80 -12.52 16.20
C LYS A 307 -3.88 -12.18 17.22
N PHE A 308 -5.13 -12.53 16.96
CA PHE A 308 -6.14 -12.49 18.02
C PHE A 308 -6.20 -13.83 18.75
N TYR A 309 -6.60 -13.78 20.02
CA TYR A 309 -6.75 -14.93 20.89
C TYR A 309 -8.12 -14.88 21.56
N ASP A 310 -8.74 -16.03 21.74
CA ASP A 310 -9.93 -16.17 22.59
C ASP A 310 -9.54 -16.51 24.04
N ASP A 311 -10.54 -16.64 24.91
CA ASP A 311 -10.32 -17.03 26.32
C ASP A 311 -9.89 -18.50 26.49
N ALA A 312 -10.08 -19.34 25.46
CA ALA A 312 -9.68 -20.74 25.46
C ALA A 312 -8.23 -20.96 24.94
N GLY A 313 -7.55 -19.90 24.52
CA GLY A 313 -6.20 -19.93 23.96
C GLY A 313 -6.12 -20.27 22.47
N ALA A 314 -7.25 -20.38 21.77
CA ALA A 314 -7.25 -20.48 20.31
C ALA A 314 -6.80 -19.14 19.70
N SER A 315 -6.21 -19.19 18.51
CA SER A 315 -5.68 -17.99 17.85
C SER A 315 -6.12 -17.85 16.40
N LEU A 316 -6.23 -16.60 15.94
CA LEU A 316 -6.51 -16.22 14.56
C LEU A 316 -5.44 -15.26 14.05
N ASP A 317 -4.94 -15.49 12.84
CA ASP A 317 -4.06 -14.54 12.18
C ASP A 317 -4.88 -13.48 11.45
N ILE A 318 -4.54 -12.23 11.73
CA ILE A 318 -5.20 -11.04 11.20
C ILE A 318 -4.24 -10.31 10.28
N THR A 319 -4.62 -10.21 9.02
CA THR A 319 -3.92 -9.44 7.99
C THR A 319 -4.82 -8.35 7.44
N ASN A 320 -4.25 -7.44 6.64
CA ASN A 320 -4.99 -6.35 5.97
C ASN A 320 -5.86 -5.48 6.91
N GLY A 321 -5.50 -5.43 8.21
CA GLY A 321 -6.19 -4.62 9.20
C GLY A 321 -6.07 -3.14 8.90
N GLU A 322 -7.20 -2.47 8.77
CA GLU A 322 -7.28 -1.01 8.63
C GLU A 322 -8.53 -0.53 9.36
N MET A 323 -8.41 0.54 10.13
CA MET A 323 -9.51 1.15 10.86
C MET A 323 -9.41 2.68 10.76
N VAL A 324 -10.56 3.33 10.69
CA VAL A 324 -10.68 4.77 10.98
C VAL A 324 -11.55 4.92 12.21
N GLY A 325 -10.93 5.33 13.31
CA GLY A 325 -11.56 5.55 14.60
C GLY A 325 -11.67 7.03 14.96
N GLY A 326 -12.64 7.33 15.82
CA GLY A 326 -12.84 8.66 16.41
C GLY A 326 -12.65 8.60 17.92
N PHE A 327 -11.82 9.51 18.43
CA PHE A 327 -11.52 9.67 19.86
C PHE A 327 -12.00 11.03 20.31
N VAL A 328 -12.47 11.10 21.56
CA VAL A 328 -13.00 12.35 22.11
C VAL A 328 -12.40 12.66 23.47
N LYS A 329 -12.23 13.95 23.72
CA LYS A 329 -11.91 14.54 25.03
C LYS A 329 -12.92 15.64 25.33
N LYS A 330 -13.39 15.72 26.58
CA LYS A 330 -14.27 16.82 27.00
C LYS A 330 -13.50 18.16 26.93
N ARG A 331 -14.13 19.18 26.37
CA ARG A 331 -13.55 20.53 26.30
C ARG A 331 -13.47 21.20 27.66
#